data_AF-A0A9D8H827-F1
#
_entry.id   AF-A0A9D8H827-F1
#
_cell.length_a   1.000
_cell.length_b   1.000
_cell.length_c   1.000
_cell.angle_alpha   90.00
_cell.angle_beta   90.00
_cell.angle_gamma   90.00
#
_symmetry.space_group_name_H-M   'P 1'
#
loop_
_entity.id
_entity.type
_entity.pdbx_description
1 polymer ?
#
loop_
_entity_poly.entity_id
_entity_poly.type
_entity_poly.pdbx_seq_one_letter_code
_entity_poly.pdbx_strand_id
1 'polypeptide(L)' 'MNRLGAPGPITRDDIESKLREIQGGQQAGAEAARGVGRMTGVLVAAGAIGVAYLLGRRRGKKRRTIVEVRRV' A
#
# COMPACT_ATOMS: atom_id res chain seq x y z
N MET A 1 21.40 20.24 30.59
CA MET A 1 21.16 18.83 30.97
C MET A 1 20.34 18.83 32.26
N ASN A 2 19.01 18.67 32.20
CA ASN A 2 18.23 18.40 33.41
C ASN A 2 17.35 17.17 33.19
N ARG A 3 17.43 16.24 34.13
CA ARG A 3 16.87 14.89 34.06
C ARG A 3 15.38 14.92 34.40
N LEU A 4 14.63 14.07 33.73
CA LEU A 4 13.25 13.69 34.04
C LEU A 4 13.09 13.44 35.56
N GLY A 5 12.23 14.21 36.24
CA GLY A 5 11.78 13.85 37.59
C GLY A 5 11.62 14.92 38.68
N ALA A 6 11.34 16.20 38.39
CA ALA A 6 11.02 17.18 39.44
C ALA A 6 9.80 18.05 39.10
N PRO A 7 8.89 18.35 40.05
CA PRO A 7 7.70 19.17 39.83
C PRO A 7 8.10 20.66 39.78
N GLY A 8 8.70 21.06 38.66
CA GLY A 8 8.89 22.46 38.29
C GLY A 8 7.78 22.95 37.35
N PRO A 9 7.63 24.26 37.14
CA PRO A 9 6.67 24.81 36.18
C PRO A 9 6.97 24.26 34.77
N ILE A 10 5.95 23.75 34.09
CA ILE A 10 6.07 23.30 32.69
C ILE A 10 6.41 24.51 31.82
N THR A 11 7.50 24.41 31.06
CA THR A 11 7.93 25.47 30.13
C THR A 11 7.41 25.21 28.71
N ARG A 12 7.44 26.25 27.87
CA ARG A 12 7.11 26.12 26.45
C ARG A 12 7.99 25.10 25.73
N ASP A 13 9.28 25.05 26.09
CA ASP A 13 10.26 24.16 25.47
C ASP A 13 9.96 22.70 25.79
N ASP A 14 9.45 22.41 27.00
CA ASP A 14 9.02 21.05 27.38
C ASP A 14 7.84 20.58 26.53
N ILE A 15 6.88 21.47 26.26
CA ILE A 15 5.71 21.19 25.41
C ILE A 15 6.16 20.99 23.95
N GLU A 16 7.04 21.85 23.42
CA GLU A 16 7.56 21.71 22.06
C GLU A 16 8.36 20.41 21.91
N SER A 17 9.21 20.08 22.88
CA SER A 17 9.97 18.83 22.88
C SER A 17 9.06 17.61 22.84
N LYS A 18 8.00 17.59 23.67
CA LYS A 18 7.02 16.49 23.70
C LYS A 18 6.18 16.41 22.42
N LEU A 19 5.76 17.54 21.87
CA LEU A 19 5.03 17.57 20.59
C LEU A 19 5.90 17.04 19.45
N ARG A 20 7.19 17.41 19.42
CA ARG A 20 8.14 16.94 18.41
C ARG A 20 8.41 15.45 18.53
N GLU A 21 8.49 14.92 19.75
CA GLU A 21 8.61 13.48 20.03
C GLU A 21 7.40 12.70 19.49
N ILE A 22 6.18 13.19 19.74
CA ILE A 22 4.93 12.56 19.27
C ILE A 22 4.81 12.62 17.75
N GLN A 23 5.12 13.77 17.12
CA GLN A 23 5.06 13.94 15.66
C GLN A 23 6.09 13.07 14.93
N GLY A 24 7.32 12.98 15.45
CA GLY A 24 8.38 12.16 14.87
C GLY A 24 8.03 10.67 14.81
N GLY A 25 7.35 10.14 15.83
CA GLY A 25 6.86 8.75 15.83
C GLY A 25 5.75 8.49 14.81
N GLN A 26 4.90 9.49 14.55
CA GLN A 26 3.78 9.36 13.60
C GLN A 26 4.22 9.48 12.14
N GLN A 27 5.23 10.31 11.84
CA GLN A 27 5.76 10.46 10.48
C GLN A 27 6.32 9.13 9.94
N ALA A 28 7.06 8.39 10.77
CA ALA A 28 7.61 7.07 10.41
C ALA A 28 6.51 6.04 10.10
N GLY A 29 5.44 6.03 10.90
CA GLY A 29 4.27 5.16 10.67
C GLY A 29 3.52 5.50 9.39
N ALA A 30 3.35 6.79 9.09
CA ALA A 30 2.66 7.25 7.89
C ALA A 30 3.44 6.92 6.60
N GLU A 31 4.77 7.06 6.61
CA GLU A 31 5.61 6.70 5.46
C GLU A 31 5.62 5.19 5.21
N ALA A 32 5.72 4.37 6.27
CA ALA A 32 5.60 2.93 6.17
C ALA A 32 4.22 2.50 5.64
N ALA A 33 3.14 3.11 6.15
CA ALA A 33 1.78 2.84 5.70
C ALA A 33 1.56 3.19 4.21
N ARG A 34 2.14 4.31 3.73
CA ARG A 34 2.09 4.69 2.31
C ARG A 34 2.79 3.66 1.41
N GLY A 35 3.95 3.16 1.83
CA GLY A 35 4.70 2.14 1.09
C GLY A 35 3.94 0.81 1.00
N VAL A 36 3.44 0.33 2.13
CA VAL A 36 2.65 -0.92 2.21
C VAL A 36 1.35 -0.79 1.40
N GLY A 37 0.59 0.30 1.59
CA GLY A 37 -0.66 0.52 0.87
C GLY A 37 -0.49 0.56 -0.66
N ARG A 38 0.60 1.17 -1.15
CA ARG A 38 0.90 1.21 -2.59
C ARG A 38 1.22 -0.19 -3.13
N MET A 39 2.06 -0.96 -2.46
CA MET A 39 2.42 -2.32 -2.89
C MET A 39 1.19 -3.25 -2.89
N THR A 40 0.38 -3.19 -1.84
CA THR A 40 -0.86 -3.98 -1.75
C THR A 40 -1.82 -3.64 -2.89
N GLY A 41 -2.01 -2.35 -3.20
CA GLY A 41 -2.87 -1.92 -4.32
C GLY A 41 -2.41 -2.48 -5.67
N VAL A 42 -1.10 -2.43 -5.96
CA VAL A 42 -0.52 -2.98 -7.19
C VAL A 42 -0.76 -4.49 -7.28
N LEU A 43 -0.54 -5.24 -6.20
CA LEU A 43 -0.74 -6.69 -6.18
C LEU A 43 -2.20 -7.08 -6.43
N VAL A 44 -3.15 -6.37 -5.81
CA VAL A 44 -4.58 -6.61 -6.02
C VAL A 44 -4.98 -6.33 -7.47
N ALA A 45 -4.53 -5.21 -8.05
CA ALA A 45 -4.82 -4.87 -9.44
C ALA A 45 -4.24 -5.90 -10.43
N ALA A 46 -2.98 -6.29 -10.25
CA ALA A 46 -2.33 -7.31 -11.08
C ALA A 46 -3.05 -8.67 -10.95
N GLY A 47 -3.44 -9.07 -9.74
CA GLY A 47 -4.22 -10.28 -9.50
C GLY A 47 -5.56 -10.27 -10.23
N ALA A 48 -6.31 -9.15 -10.15
CA ALA A 48 -7.58 -9.00 -10.84
C ALA A 48 -7.44 -9.12 -12.37
N ILE A 49 -6.42 -8.46 -12.95
CA ILE A 49 -6.10 -8.58 -14.39
C ILE A 49 -5.76 -10.03 -14.75
N GLY A 50 -4.94 -10.70 -13.94
CA GLY A 50 -4.58 -12.11 -14.15
C GLY A 50 -5.79 -13.03 -14.14
N VAL A 51 -6.71 -12.85 -13.19
CA VAL A 51 -7.96 -13.61 -13.10
C VAL A 51 -8.84 -13.34 -14.34
N ALA A 52 -9.04 -12.08 -14.70
CA ALA A 52 -9.82 -11.70 -15.88
C ALA A 52 -9.25 -12.33 -17.16
N TYR A 53 -7.93 -12.27 -17.35
CA TYR A 53 -7.24 -12.89 -18.48
C TYR A 53 -7.44 -14.41 -18.51
N LEU A 54 -7.27 -15.10 -17.37
CA LEU A 54 -7.44 -16.55 -17.30
C LEU A 54 -8.88 -16.97 -17.63
N LEU A 55 -9.87 -16.24 -17.12
CA LEU A 55 -11.28 -16.49 -17.42
C LEU A 55 -11.58 -16.26 -18.90
N GLY A 56 -11.06 -15.18 -19.49
CA GLY A 56 -11.17 -14.89 -20.92
C GLY A 56 -10.51 -15.97 -21.78
N ARG A 57 -9.26 -16.33 -21.48
CA ARG A 57 -8.49 -17.37 -22.20
C ARG A 57 -9.18 -18.73 -22.15
N ARG A 58 -9.71 -19.13 -20.99
CA ARG A 58 -10.44 -20.39 -20.84
C ARG A 58 -11.71 -20.41 -21.71
N ARG A 59 -12.47 -19.32 -21.73
CA ARG A 59 -13.69 -19.22 -22.55
C ARG A 59 -13.37 -19.14 -24.05
N GLY A 60 -12.36 -18.38 -24.44
CA GLY A 60 -11.92 -18.24 -25.83
C GLY A 60 -11.47 -19.57 -26.44
N LYS A 61 -10.70 -20.38 -25.68
CA LYS A 61 -10.26 -21.71 -26.15
C LYS A 61 -11.44 -22.66 -26.41
N LYS A 62 -12.52 -22.58 -25.62
CA LYS A 62 -13.72 -23.42 -25.78
C LYS A 62 -14.61 -23.00 -26.95
N ARG A 63 -14.57 -21.73 -27.37
CA ARG A 63 -15.44 -21.16 -28.42
C ARG A 63 -14.71 -20.92 -29.73
N ARG A 64 -13.56 -21.57 -29.94
CA ARG A 64 -12.79 -21.40 -31.17
C ARG A 64 -13.59 -21.96 -32.35
N THR A 65 -13.90 -21.11 -33.32
CA THR A 65 -14.40 -21.54 -34.63
C THR A 65 -13.26 -22.23 -35.39
N ILE A 66 -13.51 -23.47 -35.83
CA ILE A 66 -12.63 -24.17 -36.76
C ILE A 66 -13.10 -23.78 -38.16
N VAL A 67 -12.27 -23.03 -38.88
CA VAL A 67 -12.48 -22.76 -40.31
C VAL A 67 -11.61 -23.72 -41.09
N GLU A 68 -12.24 -24.67 -41.77
CA GLU A 68 -11.58 -25.49 -42.77
C GLU A 68 -11.35 -24.63 -44.00
N VAL A 69 -10.08 -24.30 -44.28
CA VAL A 69 -9.71 -23.55 -45.47
C VAL A 69 -9.74 -24.50 -46.66
N ARG A 70 -10.84 -24.50 -47.41
CA ARG A 70 -10.94 -25.23 -48.67
C ARG A 70 -10.42 -24.33 -49.79
N ARG A 71 -9.34 -24.76 -50.44
CA ARG A 71 -8.83 -24.10 -51.66
C ARG A 71 -9.67 -24.59 -52.84
N VAL A 72 -10.32 -23.65 -53.53
CA VAL A 72 -10.97 -23.89 -54.84
C VAL A 72 -9.99 -23.71 -55.97
#